data_AF-A0A7T5R3J2-F1
#
_entry.id   AF-A0A7T5R3J2-F1
#
_cell.length_a   1.000
_cell.length_b   1.000
_cell.length_c   1.000
_cell.angle_alpha   90.00
_cell.angle_beta   90.00
_cell.angle_gamma   90.00
#
_symmetry.space_group_name_H-M   'P 1'
#
loop_
_entity.id
_entity.type
_entity.pdbx_description
1 polymer ?
#
loop_
_entity_poly.entity_id
_entity_poly.type
_entity_poly.pdbx_seq_one_letter_code
_entity_poly.pdbx_strand_id
1 'polypeptide(L)'
;MKTNESGEKVMMEKYNAPVLSDAETLILQAVCRYYMLGRPFNPKRATRYCGLPVWIINHHLKSLVKRKVLKRDKGNYLPLMQTNGAPVVMPEIYFENGIKIIRCPRMYAEGYARMRNLQ
;
A
#
# COMPACT_ATOMS: atom_id res chain seq x y z
N MET A 1 -26.47 -14.45 30.77
CA MET A 1 -26.07 -13.68 29.59
C MET A 1 -24.60 -13.32 29.74
N LYS A 2 -23.69 -14.01 29.06
CA LYS A 2 -22.27 -13.66 29.01
C LYS A 2 -22.06 -12.88 27.72
N THR A 3 -21.84 -11.59 27.85
CA THR A 3 -21.49 -10.69 26.74
C THR A 3 -20.12 -11.08 26.21
N ASN A 4 -20.05 -11.27 24.88
CA ASN A 4 -18.86 -11.68 24.15
C ASN A 4 -17.79 -10.57 24.19
N GLU A 5 -16.95 -10.56 25.23
CA GLU A 5 -15.76 -9.70 25.34
C GLU A 5 -14.71 -9.97 24.24
N SER A 6 -14.88 -11.04 23.45
CA SER A 6 -14.00 -11.39 22.33
C SER A 6 -14.28 -10.59 21.05
N GLY A 7 -15.46 -9.96 20.91
CA GLY A 7 -15.82 -9.19 19.72
C GLY A 7 -15.27 -7.76 19.71
N GLU A 8 -15.20 -7.12 20.88
CA GLU A 8 -14.73 -5.73 21.00
C GLU A 8 -13.19 -5.62 21.02
N LYS A 9 -12.47 -6.64 21.51
CA LYS A 9 -11.00 -6.66 21.41
C LYS A 9 -10.48 -6.72 19.98
N VAL A 10 -11.25 -7.26 19.04
CA VAL A 10 -10.87 -7.33 17.61
C VAL A 10 -11.06 -5.98 16.91
N MET A 11 -11.90 -5.09 17.44
CA MET A 11 -12.23 -3.79 16.83
C MET A 11 -11.26 -2.66 17.20
N MET A 12 -10.31 -2.89 18.12
CA MET A 12 -9.39 -1.86 18.64
C MET A 12 -7.93 -2.32 18.80
N GLU A 13 -7.49 -3.35 18.08
CA GLU A 13 -6.09 -3.33 17.63
C GLU A 13 -6.00 -2.25 16.55
N LYS A 14 -5.90 -0.98 17.00
CA LYS A 14 -5.26 0.06 16.19
C LYS A 14 -3.97 -0.58 15.73
N TYR A 15 -3.90 -0.98 14.46
CA TYR A 15 -2.68 -1.43 13.83
C TYR A 15 -1.56 -0.51 14.34
N ASN A 16 -0.55 -1.06 15.02
CA ASN A 16 0.57 -0.32 15.57
C ASN A 16 1.41 0.24 14.41
N ALA A 17 0.81 1.18 13.69
CA ALA A 17 1.33 1.77 12.50
C ALA A 17 2.45 2.70 12.95
N PRO A 18 3.68 2.50 12.44
CA PRO A 18 4.77 3.38 12.77
C PRO A 18 4.41 4.82 12.38
N VAL A 19 4.67 5.80 13.26
CA VAL A 19 4.54 7.22 12.90
C VAL A 19 5.53 7.52 11.78
N LEU A 20 5.02 7.86 10.60
CA LEU A 20 5.82 8.16 9.42
C LEU A 20 6.02 9.67 9.31
N SER A 21 7.19 10.09 8.82
CA SER A 21 7.36 11.48 8.38
C SER A 21 6.56 11.76 7.10
N ASP A 22 6.39 13.03 6.73
CA ASP A 22 5.74 13.40 5.47
C ASP A 22 6.45 12.79 4.25
N ALA A 23 7.78 12.79 4.28
CA ALA A 23 8.60 12.18 3.24
C ALA A 23 8.36 10.65 3.16
N GLU A 24 8.36 9.97 4.30
CA GLU A 24 8.09 8.53 4.37
C GLU A 24 6.66 8.20 3.90
N THR A 25 5.69 9.04 4.24
CA THR A 25 4.29 8.91 3.83
C THR A 25 4.14 9.02 2.32
N LEU A 26 4.74 10.05 1.70
CA LEU A 26 4.72 10.23 0.24
C LEU A 26 5.39 9.07 -0.49
N ILE A 27 6.53 8.60 0.03
CA ILE A 27 7.27 7.47 -0.56
C ILE A 27 6.44 6.18 -0.43
N LEU A 28 5.81 5.93 0.72
CA LEU A 28 4.93 4.78 0.91
C LEU A 28 3.74 4.83 -0.06
N GLN A 29 3.09 5.98 -0.24
CA GLN A 29 2.02 6.15 -1.23
C GLN A 29 2.52 5.85 -2.65
N ALA A 30 3.71 6.30 -3.00
CA ALA A 30 4.31 6.01 -4.29
C ALA A 30 4.55 4.50 -4.47
N VAL A 31 5.13 3.82 -3.48
CA VAL A 31 5.35 2.37 -3.53
C VAL A 31 4.03 1.61 -3.65
N CYS A 32 3.02 1.96 -2.85
CA CYS A 32 1.67 1.41 -2.96
C CYS A 32 1.10 1.60 -4.38
N ARG A 33 1.27 2.77 -4.97
CA ARG A 33 0.81 3.04 -6.34
C ARG A 33 1.46 2.15 -7.38
N TYR A 34 2.78 1.99 -7.32
CA TYR A 34 3.50 1.12 -8.25
C TYR A 34 3.09 -0.34 -8.10
N TYR A 35 3.01 -0.80 -6.84
CA TYR A 35 2.56 -2.14 -6.52
C TYR A 35 1.16 -2.42 -7.06
N MET A 36 0.22 -1.49 -6.84
CA MET A 36 -1.12 -1.59 -7.40
C MET A 36 -1.10 -1.69 -8.92
N LEU A 37 -0.30 -0.90 -9.61
CA LEU A 37 -0.17 -0.94 -11.07
C LEU A 37 0.51 -2.21 -11.61
N GLY A 38 0.89 -3.16 -10.74
CA GLY A 38 1.65 -4.35 -11.12
C GLY A 38 3.05 -4.02 -11.65
N ARG A 39 3.60 -2.84 -11.30
CA ARG A 39 4.89 -2.36 -11.81
C ARG A 39 5.94 -2.33 -10.70
N PRO A 40 7.21 -2.62 -11.03
CA PRO A 40 8.28 -2.47 -10.06
C PRO A 40 8.49 -1.01 -9.71
N PHE A 41 8.72 -0.72 -8.43
CA PHE A 41 8.93 0.64 -7.95
C PHE A 41 10.17 1.25 -8.60
N ASN A 42 10.03 2.47 -9.15
CA ASN A 42 11.12 3.20 -9.79
C ASN A 42 11.40 4.52 -9.05
N PRO A 43 12.50 4.59 -8.27
CA PRO A 43 12.86 5.80 -7.52
C PRO A 43 13.05 7.05 -8.40
N LYS A 44 13.61 6.90 -9.62
CA LYS A 44 13.84 8.03 -10.54
C LYS A 44 12.53 8.64 -11.04
N ARG A 45 11.50 7.83 -11.23
CA ARG A 45 10.16 8.31 -11.62
C ARG A 45 9.38 8.80 -10.42
N ALA A 46 9.62 8.22 -9.24
CA ALA A 46 8.97 8.63 -8.00
C ALA A 46 9.38 10.03 -7.53
N THR A 47 10.53 10.57 -7.96
CA THR A 47 10.98 11.94 -7.63
C THR A 47 9.94 13.00 -7.98
N ARG A 48 9.30 12.89 -9.16
CA ARG A 48 8.26 13.83 -9.61
C ARG A 48 7.01 13.79 -8.74
N TYR A 49 6.67 12.60 -8.23
CA TYR A 49 5.50 12.41 -7.38
C TYR A 49 5.79 12.83 -5.94
N CYS A 50 6.96 12.49 -5.41
CA CYS A 50 7.32 12.76 -4.02
C CYS A 50 7.85 14.19 -3.82
N GLY A 51 8.30 14.88 -4.88
CA GLY A 51 9.03 16.15 -4.76
C GLY A 51 10.41 16.00 -4.09
N LEU A 52 10.96 14.79 -4.06
CA LEU A 52 12.19 14.45 -3.34
C LEU A 52 13.27 13.92 -4.29
N PRO A 53 14.56 14.20 -4.03
CA PRO A 53 15.65 13.64 -4.82
C PRO A 53 15.79 12.13 -4.58
N VAL A 54 16.34 11.41 -5.58
CA VAL A 54 16.43 9.94 -5.58
C VAL A 54 17.14 9.39 -4.34
N TRP A 55 18.18 10.08 -3.86
CA TRP A 55 18.94 9.62 -2.70
C TRP A 55 18.14 9.69 -1.39
N ILE A 56 17.29 10.72 -1.21
CA ILE A 56 16.33 10.81 -0.09
C ILE A 56 15.32 9.67 -0.18
N ILE A 57 14.77 9.43 -1.38
CA ILE A 57 13.82 8.35 -1.60
C ILE A 57 14.45 7.00 -1.21
N ASN A 58 15.66 6.71 -1.71
CA ASN A 58 16.36 5.47 -1.38
C ASN A 58 16.71 5.35 0.11
N HIS A 59 17.03 6.45 0.78
CA HIS A 59 17.28 6.47 2.22
C HIS A 59 16.02 6.04 2.99
N HIS A 60 14.87 6.66 2.72
CA HIS A 60 13.62 6.34 3.40
C HIS A 60 13.06 4.97 3.01
N LEU A 61 13.28 4.47 1.79
CA LEU A 61 12.92 3.08 1.47
C LEU A 61 13.62 2.08 2.38
N LYS A 62 14.90 2.29 2.70
CA LYS A 62 15.64 1.45 3.66
C LYS A 62 15.05 1.58 5.07
N SER A 63 14.71 2.79 5.50
CA SER A 63 14.01 3.04 6.78
C SER A 63 12.70 2.25 6.86
N LEU A 64 11.84 2.39 5.85
CA LEU A 64 10.54 1.72 5.79
C LEU A 64 10.64 0.19 5.75
N VAL A 65 11.67 -0.36 5.11
CA VAL A 65 11.96 -1.81 5.15
C VAL A 65 12.37 -2.24 6.56
N LYS A 66 13.26 -1.48 7.22
CA LYS A 66 13.70 -1.78 8.60
C LYS A 66 12.52 -1.75 9.58
N ARG A 67 11.56 -0.87 9.35
CA ARG A 67 10.33 -0.72 10.15
C ARG A 67 9.22 -1.71 9.77
N LYS A 68 9.48 -2.66 8.86
CA LYS A 68 8.52 -3.67 8.37
C LYS A 68 7.24 -3.07 7.75
N VAL A 69 7.32 -1.84 7.25
CA VAL A 69 6.25 -1.20 6.47
C VAL A 69 6.31 -1.65 5.01
N LEU A 70 7.53 -1.87 4.52
CA LEU A 70 7.81 -2.44 3.21
C LEU A 70 8.58 -3.75 3.37
N LYS A 71 8.42 -4.64 2.39
CA LYS A 71 9.28 -5.81 2.18
C LYS A 71 10.06 -5.62 0.89
N ARG A 72 11.34 -5.98 0.90
CA ARG A 72 12.12 -6.08 -0.34
C ARG A 72 12.06 -7.51 -0.85
N ASP A 73 11.66 -7.68 -2.10
CA ASP A 73 11.61 -8.99 -2.76
C ASP A 73 12.14 -8.88 -4.19
N LYS A 74 13.13 -9.71 -4.54
CA LYS A 74 13.77 -9.75 -5.88
C LYS A 74 14.10 -8.37 -6.48
N GLY A 75 14.56 -7.44 -5.65
CA GLY A 75 14.92 -6.08 -6.08
C GLY A 75 13.75 -5.08 -6.16
N ASN A 76 12.53 -5.51 -5.89
CA ASN A 76 11.33 -4.67 -5.83
C ASN A 76 10.91 -4.38 -4.37
N TYR A 77 10.07 -3.34 -4.19
CA TYR A 77 9.50 -2.97 -2.89
C TYR A 77 8.01 -3.31 -2.86
N LEU A 78 7.63 -4.16 -1.91
CA LEU A 78 6.26 -4.59 -1.67
C LEU A 78 5.73 -3.89 -0.42
N PRO A 79 4.63 -3.14 -0.50
CA PRO A 79 4.04 -2.52 0.66
C PRO A 79 3.31 -3.56 1.51
N LEU A 80 3.61 -3.59 2.82
CA LEU A 80 2.92 -4.44 3.79
C LEU A 80 1.77 -3.67 4.46
N MET A 81 1.93 -2.35 4.62
CA MET A 81 0.96 -1.47 5.26
C MET A 81 0.67 -0.24 4.41
N GLN A 82 -0.53 0.30 4.58
CA GLN A 82 -0.99 1.57 4.01
C GLN A 82 -0.58 2.73 4.91
N THR A 83 -0.73 3.97 4.44
CA THR A 83 -0.39 5.18 5.23
C THR A 83 -1.26 5.37 6.46
N ASN A 84 -2.48 4.84 6.46
CA ASN A 84 -3.39 4.85 7.62
C ASN A 84 -3.12 3.69 8.60
N GLY A 85 -2.10 2.85 8.34
CA GLY A 85 -1.77 1.71 9.17
C GLY A 85 -2.47 0.40 8.83
N ALA A 86 -3.48 0.41 7.96
CA ALA A 86 -4.14 -0.82 7.53
C ALA A 86 -3.16 -1.71 6.73
N PRO A 87 -3.41 -3.03 6.63
CA PRO A 87 -2.65 -3.88 5.72
C PRO A 87 -2.97 -3.53 4.26
N VAL A 88 -2.01 -3.74 3.37
CA VAL A 88 -2.26 -3.63 1.92
C VAL A 88 -2.98 -4.91 1.49
N VAL A 89 -4.29 -4.81 1.24
CA VAL A 89 -5.12 -5.93 0.80
C VAL A 89 -5.04 -6.01 -0.72
N MET A 90 -4.67 -7.19 -1.25
CA MET A 90 -4.81 -7.46 -2.68
C MET A 90 -6.29 -7.36 -3.08
N PRO A 91 -6.60 -6.82 -4.28
CA PRO A 91 -7.97 -6.68 -4.71
C PRO A 91 -8.59 -8.06 -4.94
N GLU A 92 -9.84 -8.23 -4.57
CA GLU A 92 -10.61 -9.40 -5.01
C GLU A 92 -11.12 -9.12 -6.41
N ILE A 93 -10.72 -9.96 -7.37
CA ILE A 93 -11.15 -9.87 -8.76
C ILE A 93 -12.05 -11.07 -9.04
N TYR A 94 -13.29 -10.80 -9.43
CA TYR A 94 -14.24 -11.84 -9.81
C TYR A 94 -15.14 -11.37 -10.95
N PHE A 95 -15.82 -12.33 -11.59
CA PHE A 95 -16.72 -12.08 -12.71
C PHE A 95 -18.14 -12.39 -12.29
N GLU A 96 -19.05 -11.46 -12.57
CA GLU A 96 -20.47 -11.60 -12.30
C GLU A 96 -21.22 -11.17 -13.56
N ASN A 97 -21.98 -12.09 -14.17
CA ASN A 97 -22.74 -11.85 -15.41
C ASN A 97 -21.88 -11.26 -16.56
N GLY A 98 -20.65 -11.73 -16.73
CA GLY A 98 -19.73 -11.24 -17.75
C GLY A 98 -19.05 -9.90 -17.41
N ILE A 99 -19.36 -9.29 -16.26
CA ILE A 99 -18.75 -8.05 -15.80
C ILE A 99 -17.60 -8.37 -14.83
N LYS A 100 -16.41 -7.82 -15.11
CA LYS A 100 -15.26 -7.89 -14.20
C LYS A 100 -15.41 -6.91 -13.04
N ILE A 101 -15.60 -7.43 -11.84
CA ILE A 101 -15.70 -6.65 -10.60
C ILE A 101 -14.37 -6.72 -9.85
N ILE A 102 -13.92 -5.58 -9.34
CA ILE A 102 -12.68 -5.45 -8.56
C ILE A 102 -13.04 -4.81 -7.22
N ARG A 103 -13.02 -5.59 -6.12
CA ARG A 103 -13.19 -5.06 -4.77
C ARG A 103 -11.83 -4.68 -4.20
N CYS A 104 -11.69 -3.43 -3.77
CA CYS A 104 -10.47 -2.91 -3.16
C CYS A 104 -10.79 -1.75 -2.21
N PRO A 105 -9.90 -1.41 -1.27
CA PRO A 105 -10.03 -0.20 -0.47
C PRO A 105 -10.20 1.06 -1.33
N ARG A 106 -11.05 2.01 -0.90
CA ARG A 106 -11.42 3.21 -1.68
C ARG A 106 -10.22 4.00 -2.21
N MET A 107 -9.17 4.14 -1.41
CA MET A 107 -7.94 4.85 -1.81
C MET A 107 -7.20 4.20 -2.99
N TYR A 108 -7.54 2.96 -3.33
CA TYR A 108 -6.93 2.16 -4.38
C TYR A 108 -7.82 1.99 -5.61
N ALA A 109 -9.10 2.37 -5.52
CA ALA A 109 -10.08 2.21 -6.58
C ALA A 109 -9.64 2.85 -7.91
N GLU A 110 -9.05 4.05 -7.87
CA GLU A 110 -8.58 4.73 -9.08
C GLU A 110 -7.40 3.99 -9.75
N GLY A 111 -6.48 3.46 -8.94
CA GLY A 111 -5.34 2.66 -9.44
C GLY A 111 -5.80 1.39 -10.14
N TYR A 112 -6.74 0.66 -9.53
CA TYR A 112 -7.32 -0.55 -10.10
C TYR A 112 -8.23 -0.27 -11.31
N ALA A 113 -8.99 0.83 -11.31
CA ALA A 113 -9.80 1.25 -12.44
C ALA A 113 -8.94 1.50 -13.70
N ARG A 114 -7.76 2.11 -13.54
CA ARG A 114 -6.82 2.34 -14.66
C ARG A 114 -6.23 1.05 -15.23
N MET A 115 -6.19 -0.04 -14.46
CA MET A 115 -5.74 -1.34 -14.94
C MET A 115 -6.79 -2.14 -15.70
N ARG A 116 -8.07 -1.71 -15.73
CA ARG A 116 -9.09 -2.33 -16.60
C ARG A 116 -8.74 -2.26 -18.09
N ASN A 117 -7.84 -1.34 -18.48
CA ASN A 117 -7.46 -1.11 -19.87
C ASN A 117 -6.10 -1.71 -20.26
N LEU A 118 -5.45 -2.46 -19.36
CA LEU A 118 -4.24 -3.23 -19.68
C LEU A 118 -4.68 -4.66 -20.01
N GLN A 119 -5.20 -4.84 -21.23
CA GLN A 119 -5.26 -6.14 -21.90
C GLN A 119 -3.96 -6.34 -22.69
#